data_AF-A0A2A7YF67-F1
#
_entry.id   AF-A0A2A7YF67-F1
#
_cell.length_a   1.000
_cell.length_b   1.000
_cell.length_c   1.000
_cell.angle_alpha   90.00
_cell.angle_beta   90.00
_cell.angle_gamma   90.00
#
_symmetry.space_group_name_H-M   'P 1'
#
loop_
_entity.id
_entity.type
_entity.pdbx_description
1 polymer ?
#
loop_
_entity_poly.entity_id
_entity_poly.type
_entity_poly.pdbx_seq_one_letter_code
_entity_poly.pdbx_strand_id
1 'polypeptide(L)' 'MFRFVVDHFIEKGLIPDVPMKLGTQYPNFKKADLIIKSDELPEEMWLASDKQQFKWLDDRIPGGRSEGHWSYRSKGR' A
#
# COMPACT_ATOMS: atom_id res chain seq x y z
N MET A 1 1.66 -14.14 -20.51
CA MET A 1 0.85 -13.29 -21.40
C MET A 1 0.21 -12.07 -20.71
N PHE A 2 0.45 -11.79 -19.41
CA PHE A 2 -0.16 -10.64 -18.72
C PHE A 2 0.71 -9.37 -18.63
N ARG A 3 2.02 -9.46 -18.91
CA ARG A 3 2.93 -8.32 -18.72
C ARG A 3 2.83 -7.27 -19.85
N PHE A 4 2.43 -7.65 -21.06
CA PHE A 4 2.29 -6.75 -22.21
C PHE A 4 1.27 -5.61 -21.97
N VAL A 5 0.16 -5.93 -21.31
CA VAL A 5 -0.86 -4.93 -20.96
C VAL A 5 -0.29 -3.95 -19.94
N VAL A 6 0.39 -4.47 -18.90
CA VAL A 6 1.00 -3.66 -17.84
C VAL A 6 2.10 -2.76 -18.40
N ASP A 7 2.98 -3.28 -19.25
CA ASP A 7 4.09 -2.52 -19.85
C ASP A 7 3.56 -1.36 -20.71
N HIS A 8 2.50 -1.59 -21.50
CA HIS A 8 1.84 -0.53 -22.28
C HIS A 8 1.27 0.59 -21.40
N PHE A 9 0.74 0.28 -20.22
CA PHE A 9 0.25 1.28 -19.27
C PHE A 9 1.39 2.01 -18.54
N ILE A 10 2.52 1.34 -18.31
CA ILE A 10 3.75 1.94 -17.77
C ILE A 10 4.34 2.92 -18.78
N GLU A 11 4.48 2.53 -20.06
CA GLU A 11 4.98 3.38 -21.14
C GLU A 11 4.13 4.63 -21.33
N LYS A 12 2.81 4.50 -21.15
CA LYS A 12 1.87 5.63 -21.20
C LYS A 12 1.88 6.51 -19.95
N GLY A 13 2.67 6.17 -18.93
CA GLY A 13 2.74 6.91 -17.66
C GLY A 13 1.46 6.83 -16.83
N LEU A 14 0.58 5.86 -17.10
CA LEU A 14 -0.69 5.69 -16.40
C LEU A 14 -0.53 4.92 -15.09
N ILE A 15 0.50 4.06 -15.00
CA ILE A 15 0.81 3.26 -13.81
C ILE A 15 2.32 3.29 -13.60
N PRO A 16 2.82 3.46 -12.36
CA PRO A 16 4.24 3.38 -12.06
C PRO A 16 4.79 1.95 -12.19
N ASP A 17 6.03 1.80 -12.66
CA ASP A 17 6.70 0.49 -12.68
C ASP A 17 7.16 0.08 -11.28
N VAL A 18 6.55 -0.99 -10.76
CA VAL A 18 6.90 -1.55 -9.45
C VAL A 18 7.58 -2.90 -9.65
N PRO A 19 8.89 -3.01 -9.44
CA PRO A 19 9.59 -4.28 -9.54
C PRO A 19 9.23 -5.19 -8.37
N MET A 20 9.23 -6.50 -8.59
CA MET A 20 9.08 -7.48 -7.51
C MET A 20 10.36 -7.59 -6.68
N LYS A 21 10.23 -7.89 -5.39
CA LYS A 21 11.37 -8.27 -4.54
C LYS A 21 11.89 -9.65 -4.97
N LEU A 22 13.21 -9.76 -5.15
CA LEU A 22 13.87 -11.01 -5.53
C LEU A 22 13.51 -12.14 -4.54
N GLY A 23 13.08 -13.29 -5.07
CA GLY A 23 12.71 -14.46 -4.27
C GLY A 23 11.34 -14.40 -3.59
N THR A 24 10.55 -13.34 -3.80
CA THR A 24 9.19 -13.23 -3.25
C THR A 24 8.20 -12.75 -4.30
N GLN A 25 6.91 -12.99 -4.06
CA GLN A 25 5.83 -12.41 -4.88
C GLN A 25 5.40 -11.02 -4.38
N TYR A 26 6.22 -10.38 -3.54
CA TYR A 26 5.90 -9.08 -2.96
C TYR A 26 6.43 -7.93 -3.82
N PRO A 27 5.60 -6.92 -4.13
CA PRO A 27 6.05 -5.73 -4.84
C PRO A 27 7.05 -4.93 -4.01
N ASN A 28 8.08 -4.38 -4.66
CA ASN A 28 9.07 -3.55 -4.03
C ASN A 28 8.73 -2.07 -4.16
N PHE A 29 7.76 -1.61 -3.36
CA PHE A 29 7.35 -0.20 -3.33
C PHE A 29 8.46 0.77 -2.89
N LYS A 30 9.47 0.29 -2.13
CA LYS A 30 10.65 1.08 -1.76
C LYS A 30 11.50 1.43 -2.99
N LYS A 31 11.71 0.46 -3.88
CA LYS A 31 12.49 0.67 -5.12
C LYS A 31 11.73 1.51 -6.15
N ALA A 32 10.41 1.50 -6.10
CA ALA A 32 9.54 2.29 -6.97
C ALA A 32 9.31 3.73 -6.47
N ASP A 33 9.85 4.10 -5.30
CA ASP A 33 9.67 5.42 -4.66
C ASP A 33 8.19 5.86 -4.49
N LEU A 34 7.30 4.88 -4.32
CA LEU A 34 5.85 5.12 -4.19
C LEU A 34 5.39 5.26 -2.73
N ILE A 35 6.32 5.17 -1.77
CA ILE A 35 5.99 5.19 -0.34
C ILE A 35 5.94 6.65 0.11
N ILE A 36 4.72 7.19 0.21
CA ILE A 36 4.48 8.54 0.71
C ILE A 36 4.84 8.67 2.19
N LYS A 37 4.55 7.64 2.98
CA LYS A 37 4.86 7.60 4.41
C LYS A 37 4.94 6.15 4.90
N SER A 38 5.89 5.88 5.77
CA SER A 38 6.02 4.61 6.49
C SER A 38 6.00 4.92 7.98
N ASP A 39 4.98 4.44 8.68
CA ASP A 39 4.88 4.53 10.14
C ASP A 39 4.88 3.11 10.71
N GLU A 40 5.63 2.91 11.79
CA GLU A 40 5.58 1.67 12.55
C GLU A 40 4.49 1.76 13.62
N LEU A 41 3.63 0.74 13.68
CA LEU A 41 2.55 0.69 14.65
C LEU A 41 3.17 0.41 16.04
N PRO A 42 2.93 1.24 17.07
CA PRO A 42 3.42 0.99 18.42
C PRO A 42 2.77 -0.27 18.99
N GLU A 43 3.50 -0.99 19.85
CA GLU A 43 3.11 -2.31 20.38
C GLU A 43 1.75 -2.30 21.10
N GLU A 44 1.42 -1.20 21.77
CA GLU A 44 0.11 -0.97 22.41
C GLU A 44 -1.06 -1.05 21.41
N MET A 45 -0.83 -0.64 20.17
CA MET A 45 -1.82 -0.71 19.10
C MET A 45 -1.90 -2.09 18.45
N TRP A 46 -0.91 -2.97 18.63
CA TRP A 46 -0.96 -4.34 18.08
C TRP A 46 -2.06 -5.17 18.74
N LEU A 47 -2.32 -4.91 20.03
CA LEU A 47 -3.39 -5.53 20.81
C LEU A 47 -4.74 -4.82 20.64
N ALA A 48 -4.76 -3.65 19.99
CA ALA A 48 -5.99 -2.90 19.74
C ALA A 48 -6.78 -3.49 18.57
N SER A 49 -8.08 -3.17 18.49
CA SER A 49 -8.92 -3.63 17.39
C SER A 49 -8.47 -3.06 16.04
N ASP A 50 -8.70 -3.81 14.95
CA ASP A 50 -8.44 -3.37 13.57
C ASP A 50 -8.94 -1.94 13.33
N LYS A 51 -10.14 -1.60 13.82
CA LYS A 51 -10.73 -0.26 13.66
C LYS A 51 -9.88 0.84 14.32
N GLN A 52 -9.31 0.58 15.49
CA GLN A 52 -8.44 1.52 16.19
C GLN A 52 -7.07 1.61 15.51
N GLN A 53 -6.53 0.48 15.05
CA GLN A 53 -5.28 0.46 14.29
C GLN A 53 -5.38 1.29 13.01
N PHE A 54 -6.45 1.08 12.23
CA PHE A 54 -6.68 1.85 11.00
C PHE A 54 -6.94 3.32 11.27
N LYS A 55 -7.71 3.66 12.31
CA LYS A 55 -7.90 5.08 12.68
C LYS A 55 -6.57 5.75 13.01
N TRP A 56 -5.72 5.07 13.79
CA TRP A 56 -4.41 5.57 14.16
C TRP A 56 -3.49 5.79 12.95
N LEU A 57 -3.56 4.91 11.95
CA LEU A 57 -2.83 5.06 10.69
C LEU A 57 -3.39 6.22 9.85
N ASP A 58 -4.71 6.33 9.75
CA ASP A 58 -5.38 7.36 8.95
C ASP A 58 -5.11 8.77 9.46
N ASP A 59 -5.11 8.96 10.78
CA ASP A 59 -4.81 10.24 11.44
C ASP A 59 -3.39 10.77 11.10
N ARG A 60 -2.49 9.90 10.63
CA ARG A 60 -1.10 10.25 10.27
C ARG A 60 -0.90 10.58 8.81
N ILE A 61 -1.91 10.39 7.96
CA ILE A 61 -1.84 10.71 6.54
C ILE A 61 -2.17 12.21 6.37
N PRO A 62 -1.19 13.07 6.02
CA PRO A 62 -1.46 14.49 5.82
C PRO A 62 -2.43 14.68 4.63
N GLY A 63 -3.57 15.31 4.89
CA GLY A 63 -4.65 15.46 3.90
C GLY A 63 -5.72 14.38 3.93
N GLY A 64 -5.63 13.42 4.86
CA GLY A 64 -6.57 12.30 4.99
C GLY A 64 -6.43 11.26 3.87
N ARG A 65 -7.34 10.28 3.83
CA ARG A 65 -7.37 9.31 2.73
C ARG A 65 -7.85 10.01 1.46
N SER A 66 -7.02 10.03 0.42
CA SER A 66 -7.44 10.47 -0.91
C SER A 66 -8.46 9.49 -1.51
N GLU A 67 -9.33 10.01 -2.38
CA GLU A 67 -10.28 9.18 -3.15
C GLU A 67 -9.52 8.09 -3.93
N GLY A 68 -9.91 6.83 -3.72
CA GLY A 68 -9.27 5.67 -4.35
C GLY A 68 -8.33 4.85 -3.45
N HIS A 69 -8.10 5.24 -2.19
CA HIS A 69 -7.36 4.40 -1.25
C HIS A 69 -8.18 3.16 -0.82
N TRP A 70 -7.61 1.98 -1.07
CA TRP A 70 -8.17 0.70 -0.64
C TRP A 70 -7.56 0.30 0.72
N SER A 71 -8.41 0.13 1.73
CA SER A 71 -8.01 -0.54 2.98
C SER A 71 -8.49 -2.00 2.94
N TYR A 72 -7.61 -2.95 3.26
CA TYR A 72 -8.00 -4.34 3.46
C TYR A 72 -8.88 -4.44 4.71
N ARG A 73 -10.20 -4.46 4.53
CA ARG A 73 -11.13 -4.86 5.58
C ARG A 73 -11.14 -6.38 5.60
N SER A 74 -10.47 -6.99 6.58
CA SER A 74 -10.69 -8.40 6.90
C SER A 74 -12.19 -8.60 7.11
N LYS A 75 -12.87 -9.30 6.21
CA LYS A 75 -14.21 -9.79 6.52
C LYS A 75 -14.01 -10.87 7.56
N GLY A 76 -14.24 -10.51 8.82
CA GLY A 76 -14.21 -11.43 9.94
C GLY A 76 -14.96 -12.71 9.59
N ARG A 77 -14.34 -13.84 9.92
CA ARG A 77 -15.00 -15.15 9.90
C ARG A 77 -16.03 -15.25 11.02
#